data_AF-X0L831-F1
#
_entry.id   AF-X0L831-F1
#
_cell.length_a   1.000
_cell.length_b   1.000
_cell.length_c   1.000
_cell.angle_alpha   90.00
_cell.angle_beta   90.00
_cell.angle_gamma   90.00
#
_symmetry.space_group_name_H-M   'P 1'
#
loop_
_entity.id
_entity.type
_entity.pdbx_description
1 polymer ?
#
loop_
_entity_poly.entity_id
_entity_poly.type
_entity_poly.pdbx_seq_one_letter_code
_entity_poly.pdbx_strand_id
1 'polypeptide(L)'
;MSVPGAWPSSPARLTLEAWSQGCMIGALIIMIGITLANMRRGVLLHKLILAELLLAMPNGFFTFFDPPFWGWYLSSTAILLIISWNLHNVVAWMKNKPFLSRRNNAIYIGTVILVQPYWVLEIYANFTYFNTTNTHLFVSTRPLEALCRDPWWIFTAVNLFWNIKFRYEFKLMEIIRICPRFGLMLLSMVFSIIFITVDILSVTPVLRIGYINPFWKFAFIFKCFTDMIVLDDFKTALDRLSRHKMEQNYPLPFSRPSSRQRDPDLHEICRYGTSDVTIEHMERVDNPVIRAPPRTVSSDAGVLGRMY
;
A
#
# COMPACT_ATOMS: atom_id res chain seq x y z
N MET A 1 -39.18 1.45 20.53
CA MET A 1 -38.38 0.74 19.51
C MET A 1 -37.70 1.80 18.66
N SER A 2 -36.37 1.84 18.59
CA SER A 2 -35.65 2.82 17.77
C SER A 2 -35.92 2.55 16.29
N VAL A 3 -36.40 3.57 15.56
CA VAL A 3 -36.57 3.49 14.10
C VAL A 3 -35.19 3.22 13.48
N PRO A 4 -35.02 2.19 12.63
CA PRO A 4 -33.76 1.97 11.93
C PRO A 4 -33.45 3.18 11.04
N GLY A 5 -32.20 3.66 11.07
CA GLY A 5 -31.81 4.91 10.41
C GLY A 5 -32.06 6.18 11.24
N ALA A 6 -32.63 6.09 12.44
CA ALA A 6 -32.78 7.25 13.31
C ALA A 6 -31.45 7.68 13.94
N TRP A 7 -31.32 8.99 14.14
CA TRP A 7 -30.20 9.61 14.84
C TRP A 7 -29.99 8.96 16.22
N PRO A 8 -28.72 8.76 16.68
CA PRO A 8 -28.43 8.03 17.91
C PRO A 8 -28.96 8.76 19.16
N SER A 9 -30.16 8.39 19.61
CA SER A 9 -30.82 9.07 20.73
C SER A 9 -30.30 8.68 22.13
N SER A 10 -29.59 7.57 22.26
CA SER A 10 -29.00 7.17 23.55
C SER A 10 -27.62 7.84 23.75
N PRO A 11 -27.37 8.52 24.88
CA PRO A 11 -26.12 9.22 25.15
C PRO A 11 -24.87 8.37 24.92
N ALA A 12 -24.86 7.12 25.39
CA ALA A 12 -23.71 6.22 25.24
C ALA A 12 -23.34 5.93 23.76
N ARG A 13 -24.34 5.78 22.89
CA ARG A 13 -24.14 5.56 21.45
C ARG A 13 -23.60 6.80 20.76
N LEU A 14 -24.14 7.96 21.11
CA LEU A 14 -23.68 9.23 20.58
C LEU A 14 -22.24 9.52 21.02
N THR A 15 -21.92 9.30 22.30
CA THR A 15 -20.56 9.46 22.83
C THR A 15 -19.56 8.55 22.13
N LEU A 16 -19.90 7.27 21.93
CA LEU A 16 -19.02 6.32 21.23
C LEU A 16 -18.79 6.73 19.77
N GLU A 17 -19.85 7.14 19.08
CA GLU A 17 -19.78 7.58 17.69
C GLU A 17 -18.95 8.86 17.56
N ALA A 18 -19.25 9.88 18.36
CA ALA A 18 -18.53 11.16 18.36
C ALA A 18 -17.06 10.99 18.75
N TRP A 19 -16.75 10.17 19.76
CA TRP A 19 -15.37 9.91 20.17
C TRP A 19 -14.58 9.22 19.06
N SER A 20 -15.15 8.17 18.46
CA SER A 20 -14.46 7.42 17.40
C SER A 20 -14.31 8.23 16.11
N GLN A 21 -15.29 9.08 15.77
CA GLN A 21 -15.17 10.04 14.66
C GLN A 21 -14.08 11.09 14.94
N GLY A 22 -14.08 11.68 16.13
CA GLY A 22 -13.07 12.67 16.54
C GLY A 22 -11.66 12.08 16.51
N CYS A 23 -11.49 10.84 16.97
CA CYS A 23 -10.21 10.13 16.89
C CYS A 23 -9.75 9.92 15.43
N MET A 24 -10.66 9.50 14.55
CA MET A 24 -10.37 9.32 13.12
C MET A 24 -9.96 10.64 12.46
N ILE A 25 -10.75 11.70 12.62
CA ILE A 25 -10.45 13.01 12.04
C ILE A 25 -9.15 13.60 12.59
N GLY A 26 -8.93 13.52 13.91
CA GLY A 26 -7.69 14.00 14.51
C GLY A 26 -6.47 13.29 13.94
N ALA A 27 -6.53 11.96 13.76
CA ALA A 27 -5.46 11.19 13.15
C ALA A 27 -5.23 11.59 11.67
N LEU A 28 -6.30 11.75 10.88
CA LEU A 28 -6.20 12.16 9.47
C LEU A 28 -5.56 13.55 9.33
N ILE A 29 -5.92 14.52 10.17
CA ILE A 29 -5.33 15.86 10.16
C ILE A 29 -3.81 15.81 10.41
N ILE A 30 -3.38 15.04 11.41
CA ILE A 30 -1.95 14.87 11.71
C ILE A 30 -1.23 14.23 10.52
N MET A 31 -1.81 13.16 9.94
CA MET A 31 -1.23 12.48 8.78
C MET A 31 -1.17 13.37 7.53
N ILE A 32 -2.16 14.25 7.33
CA ILE A 32 -2.13 15.26 6.26
C ILE A 32 -0.95 16.21 6.48
N GLY A 33 -0.78 16.71 7.71
CA GLY A 33 0.34 17.60 8.06
C GLY A 33 1.70 16.96 7.76
N ILE A 34 1.89 15.70 8.16
CA ILE A 34 3.12 14.95 7.89
C ILE A 34 3.29 14.70 6.37
N THR A 35 2.23 14.28 5.68
CA THR A 35 2.27 14.02 4.23
C THR A 35 2.63 15.27 3.43
N LEU A 36 2.12 16.44 3.84
CA LEU A 36 2.46 17.74 3.25
C LEU A 36 3.92 18.12 3.52
N ALA A 37 4.38 17.95 4.77
CA ALA A 37 5.76 18.26 5.15
C ALA A 37 6.79 17.39 4.40
N ASN A 38 6.44 16.14 4.12
CA ASN A 38 7.32 15.18 3.44
C ASN A 38 7.13 15.13 1.92
N MET A 39 6.20 15.94 1.36
CA MET A 39 5.86 15.88 -0.05
C MET A 39 7.01 16.31 -0.95
N ARG A 40 7.41 15.42 -1.88
CA ARG A 40 8.43 15.72 -2.89
C ARG A 40 7.79 16.08 -4.23
N ARG A 41 8.35 17.08 -4.91
CA ARG A 41 7.90 17.49 -6.26
C ARG A 41 8.09 16.34 -7.24
N GLY A 42 7.03 16.00 -7.98
CA GLY A 42 7.06 14.97 -9.03
C GLY A 42 6.68 13.55 -8.58
N VAL A 43 6.48 13.28 -7.28
CA VAL A 43 6.08 11.95 -6.81
C VAL A 43 4.55 11.85 -6.69
N LEU A 44 3.93 11.10 -7.61
CA LEU A 44 2.47 10.91 -7.64
C LEU A 44 1.92 10.26 -6.36
N LEU A 45 2.66 9.31 -5.77
CA LEU A 45 2.20 8.54 -4.61
C LEU A 45 1.86 9.42 -3.40
N HIS A 46 2.63 10.48 -3.13
CA HIS A 46 2.35 11.43 -2.04
C HIS A 46 1.05 12.21 -2.29
N LYS A 47 0.78 12.57 -3.56
CA LYS A 47 -0.43 13.29 -3.94
C LYS A 47 -1.67 12.42 -3.80
N LEU A 48 -1.58 11.13 -4.15
CA LEU A 48 -2.68 10.18 -4.02
C LEU A 48 -3.00 9.90 -2.55
N ILE A 49 -1.98 9.74 -1.70
CA ILE A 49 -2.17 9.56 -0.25
C ILE A 49 -2.79 10.82 0.36
N LEU A 50 -2.33 12.02 -0.02
CA LEU A 50 -2.98 13.25 0.42
C LEU A 50 -4.45 13.31 -0.03
N ALA A 51 -4.74 12.98 -1.28
CA ALA A 51 -6.11 12.98 -1.79
C ALA A 51 -7.00 11.95 -1.07
N GLU A 52 -6.48 10.77 -0.75
CA GLU A 52 -7.16 9.75 0.05
C GLU A 52 -7.56 10.29 1.42
N LEU A 53 -6.61 10.89 2.14
CA LEU A 53 -6.87 11.49 3.46
C LEU A 53 -7.92 12.59 3.37
N LEU A 54 -7.80 13.48 2.37
CA LEU A 54 -8.72 14.60 2.17
C LEU A 54 -10.15 14.15 1.83
N LEU A 55 -10.30 13.10 1.04
CA LEU A 55 -11.60 12.56 0.64
C LEU A 55 -12.32 11.84 1.80
N ALA A 56 -11.58 11.21 2.72
CA ALA A 56 -12.18 10.57 3.88
C ALA A 56 -12.65 11.54 4.96
N MET A 57 -11.98 12.69 5.12
CA MET A 57 -12.24 13.63 6.21
C MET A 57 -13.71 14.09 6.30
N PRO A 58 -14.40 14.53 5.23
CA PRO A 58 -15.77 15.05 5.35
C PRO A 58 -16.72 14.09 6.03
N ASN A 59 -16.55 12.77 5.85
CA ASN A 59 -17.46 11.81 6.46
C ASN A 59 -17.38 11.82 7.99
N GLY A 60 -16.23 12.11 8.61
CA GLY A 60 -16.15 12.11 10.08
C GLY A 60 -16.81 13.31 10.76
N PHE A 61 -17.35 14.28 10.02
CA PHE A 61 -18.05 15.44 10.57
C PHE A 61 -19.57 15.25 10.67
N PHE A 62 -20.14 14.12 10.24
CA PHE A 62 -21.60 13.99 10.19
C PHE A 62 -22.28 14.12 11.55
N THR A 63 -21.58 13.81 12.65
CA THR A 63 -22.12 13.89 14.02
C THR A 63 -22.39 15.31 14.49
N PHE A 64 -21.91 16.34 13.79
CA PHE A 64 -22.18 17.73 14.13
C PHE A 64 -23.55 18.23 13.68
N PHE A 65 -24.24 17.48 12.82
CA PHE A 65 -25.52 17.90 12.26
C PHE A 65 -26.68 17.17 12.95
N ASP A 66 -27.77 17.90 13.16
CA ASP A 66 -29.03 17.36 13.63
C ASP A 66 -29.94 16.93 12.44
N PRO A 67 -30.89 16.02 12.66
CA PRO A 67 -31.92 15.71 11.67
C PRO A 67 -32.71 16.97 11.27
N PRO A 68 -33.07 17.14 9.98
CA PRO A 68 -32.93 16.18 8.87
C PRO A 68 -31.57 16.23 8.14
N PHE A 69 -30.73 17.23 8.39
CA PHE A 69 -29.47 17.44 7.65
C PHE A 69 -28.45 16.33 7.89
N TRP A 70 -28.48 15.70 9.07
CA TRP A 70 -27.62 14.59 9.44
C TRP A 70 -27.58 13.46 8.38
N GLY A 71 -28.74 12.96 7.95
CA GLY A 71 -28.82 11.83 7.01
C GLY A 71 -28.28 12.18 5.61
N TRP A 72 -28.60 13.39 5.14
CA TRP A 72 -28.12 13.91 3.85
C TRP A 72 -26.62 14.12 3.85
N TYR A 73 -26.07 14.73 4.90
CA TYR A 73 -24.63 14.95 5.03
C TYR A 73 -23.87 13.62 5.13
N LEU A 74 -24.34 12.70 5.97
CA LEU A 74 -23.75 11.37 6.13
C LEU A 74 -23.71 10.62 4.80
N SER A 75 -24.84 10.60 4.07
CA SER A 75 -24.93 9.86 2.81
C SER A 75 -24.09 10.49 1.69
N SER A 76 -24.07 11.82 1.61
CA SER A 76 -23.29 12.54 0.59
C SER A 76 -21.78 12.39 0.82
N THR A 77 -21.35 12.48 2.08
CA THR A 77 -19.93 12.32 2.43
C THR A 77 -19.47 10.86 2.42
N ALA A 78 -20.38 9.90 2.57
CA ALA A 78 -20.06 8.47 2.40
C ALA A 78 -19.55 8.16 0.99
N ILE A 79 -20.03 8.89 -0.03
CA ILE A 79 -19.50 8.79 -1.41
C ILE A 79 -18.01 9.13 -1.42
N LEU A 80 -17.61 10.22 -0.76
CA LEU A 80 -16.20 10.64 -0.69
C LEU A 80 -15.35 9.61 0.07
N LEU A 81 -15.89 9.04 1.15
CA LEU A 81 -15.23 7.97 1.90
C LEU A 81 -15.02 6.71 1.03
N ILE A 82 -16.00 6.31 0.23
CA ILE A 82 -15.89 5.17 -0.68
C ILE A 82 -14.85 5.45 -1.77
N ILE A 83 -14.79 6.68 -2.30
CA ILE A 83 -13.73 7.09 -3.23
C ILE A 83 -12.37 6.99 -2.54
N SER A 84 -12.25 7.42 -1.28
CA SER A 84 -11.03 7.25 -0.49
C SER A 84 -10.63 5.77 -0.34
N TRP A 85 -11.55 4.86 -0.03
CA TRP A 85 -11.25 3.43 0.07
C TRP A 85 -10.76 2.83 -1.26
N ASN A 86 -11.37 3.24 -2.36
CA ASN A 86 -10.91 2.83 -3.69
C ASN A 86 -9.51 3.37 -3.99
N LEU A 87 -9.25 4.64 -3.64
CA LEU A 87 -7.95 5.25 -3.81
C LEU A 87 -6.88 4.57 -2.96
N HIS A 88 -7.20 4.21 -1.71
CA HIS A 88 -6.34 3.41 -0.83
C HIS A 88 -5.94 2.09 -1.50
N ASN A 89 -6.89 1.37 -2.10
CA ASN A 89 -6.60 0.12 -2.80
C ASN A 89 -5.67 0.32 -4.01
N VAL A 90 -5.78 1.46 -4.71
CA VAL A 90 -4.87 1.86 -5.79
C VAL A 90 -3.49 2.25 -5.25
N VAL A 91 -3.40 2.93 -4.12
CA VAL A 91 -2.13 3.26 -3.45
C VAL A 91 -1.41 1.97 -3.02
N ALA A 92 -2.13 1.05 -2.38
CA ALA A 92 -1.62 -0.27 -2.00
C ALA A 92 -1.14 -1.06 -3.23
N TRP A 93 -1.90 -1.02 -4.32
CA TRP A 93 -1.52 -1.61 -5.60
C TRP A 93 -0.20 -1.04 -6.13
N MET A 94 -0.07 0.29 -6.19
CA MET A 94 1.15 0.96 -6.69
C MET A 94 2.37 0.58 -5.86
N LYS A 95 2.21 0.43 -4.55
CA LYS A 95 3.27 0.00 -3.63
C LYS A 95 3.65 -1.46 -3.83
N ASN A 96 2.67 -2.31 -4.09
CA ASN A 96 2.87 -3.74 -4.27
C ASN A 96 3.33 -4.12 -5.69
N LYS A 97 3.06 -3.26 -6.68
CA LYS A 97 3.33 -3.47 -8.10
C LYS A 97 4.76 -3.97 -8.41
N PRO A 98 5.84 -3.46 -7.79
CA PRO A 98 7.21 -3.96 -8.05
C PRO A 98 7.43 -5.43 -7.65
N PHE A 99 6.61 -5.96 -6.74
CA PHE A 99 6.72 -7.32 -6.23
C PHE A 99 5.80 -8.31 -6.97
N LEU A 100 4.95 -7.84 -7.88
CA LEU A 100 3.94 -8.65 -8.57
C LEU A 100 4.36 -8.99 -10.01
N SER A 101 3.98 -10.19 -10.47
CA SER A 101 4.09 -10.58 -11.88
C SER A 101 3.06 -9.84 -12.74
N ARG A 102 3.26 -9.77 -14.07
CA ARG A 102 2.32 -9.09 -14.99
C ARG A 102 0.87 -9.61 -14.87
N ARG A 103 0.69 -10.93 -14.68
CA ARG A 103 -0.63 -11.55 -14.51
C ARG A 103 -1.27 -11.16 -13.17
N ASN A 104 -0.52 -11.26 -12.08
CA ASN A 104 -1.03 -10.93 -10.74
C ASN A 104 -1.36 -9.43 -10.61
N ASN A 105 -0.58 -8.59 -11.28
CA ASN A 105 -0.83 -7.16 -11.40
C ASN A 105 -2.20 -6.87 -12.07
N ALA A 106 -2.50 -7.54 -13.19
CA ALA A 106 -3.77 -7.40 -13.89
C ALA A 106 -4.95 -7.93 -13.06
N ILE A 107 -4.78 -9.05 -12.35
CA ILE A 107 -5.80 -9.61 -11.46
C ILE A 107 -6.10 -8.66 -10.30
N TYR A 108 -5.06 -8.09 -9.68
CA TYR A 108 -5.23 -7.13 -8.58
C TYR A 108 -6.10 -5.95 -9.02
N ILE A 109 -5.73 -5.25 -10.09
CA ILE A 109 -6.50 -4.07 -10.51
C ILE A 109 -7.85 -4.45 -11.12
N GLY A 110 -7.94 -5.58 -11.82
CA GLY A 110 -9.19 -6.08 -12.39
C GLY A 110 -10.24 -6.38 -11.32
N THR A 111 -9.81 -6.94 -10.18
CA THR A 111 -10.72 -7.17 -9.04
C THR A 111 -11.16 -5.85 -8.37
N VAL A 112 -10.29 -4.84 -8.24
CA VAL A 112 -10.68 -3.49 -7.75
C VAL A 112 -11.73 -2.84 -8.66
N ILE A 113 -11.67 -3.08 -9.97
CA ILE A 113 -12.68 -2.57 -10.92
C ILE A 113 -13.97 -3.38 -10.80
N LEU A 114 -13.88 -4.70 -10.59
CA LEU A 114 -15.04 -5.58 -10.50
C LEU A 114 -15.95 -5.26 -9.29
N VAL A 115 -15.41 -4.64 -8.23
CA VAL A 115 -16.19 -4.28 -7.04
C VAL A 115 -16.97 -2.96 -7.18
N GLN A 116 -16.74 -2.16 -8.23
CA GLN A 116 -17.44 -0.87 -8.42
C GLN A 116 -18.98 -0.98 -8.42
N PRO A 117 -19.61 -1.99 -9.07
CA PRO A 117 -21.07 -2.14 -9.03
C PRO A 117 -21.62 -2.35 -7.61
N TYR A 118 -20.89 -3.08 -6.75
CA TYR A 118 -21.26 -3.22 -5.35
C TYR A 118 -21.24 -1.86 -4.63
N TRP A 119 -20.22 -1.04 -4.86
CA TRP A 119 -20.13 0.28 -4.22
C TRP A 119 -21.23 1.24 -4.67
N VAL A 120 -21.65 1.17 -5.93
CA VAL A 120 -22.82 1.95 -6.42
C VAL A 120 -24.09 1.52 -5.70
N LEU A 121 -24.30 0.21 -5.53
CA LEU A 121 -25.44 -0.33 -4.79
C LEU A 121 -25.40 0.11 -3.31
N GLU A 122 -24.23 0.05 -2.68
CA GLU A 122 -24.04 0.41 -1.28
C GLU A 122 -24.28 1.91 -1.03
N ILE A 123 -23.88 2.80 -1.94
CA ILE A 123 -24.20 4.25 -1.88
C ILE A 123 -25.71 4.47 -1.89
N TYR A 124 -26.42 3.79 -2.79
CA TYR A 124 -27.87 3.89 -2.87
C TYR A 124 -28.56 3.31 -1.62
N ALA A 125 -28.09 2.15 -1.14
CA ALA A 125 -28.58 1.53 0.08
C ALA A 125 -28.36 2.41 1.31
N ASN A 126 -27.19 3.06 1.43
CA ASN A 126 -26.88 4.01 2.49
C ASN A 126 -27.83 5.21 2.45
N PHE A 127 -28.00 5.82 1.27
CA PHE A 127 -28.88 6.97 1.09
C PHE A 127 -30.33 6.64 1.50
N THR A 128 -30.86 5.52 1.01
CA THR A 128 -32.24 5.09 1.32
C THR A 128 -32.42 4.71 2.79
N TYR A 129 -31.40 4.14 3.44
CA TYR A 129 -31.45 3.78 4.85
C TYR A 129 -31.52 4.99 5.79
N PHE A 130 -30.82 6.08 5.48
CA PHE A 130 -30.76 7.26 6.35
C PHE A 130 -31.76 8.38 5.98
N ASN A 131 -32.28 8.39 4.75
CA ASN A 131 -33.17 9.45 4.27
C ASN A 131 -34.58 8.96 3.87
N THR A 132 -34.85 7.66 3.95
CA THR A 132 -36.13 7.06 3.54
C THR A 132 -36.53 5.93 4.50
N THR A 133 -37.75 5.40 4.36
CA THR A 133 -38.27 4.30 5.20
C THR A 133 -37.72 2.91 4.81
N ASN A 134 -36.96 2.80 3.71
CA ASN A 134 -36.46 1.52 3.22
C ASN A 134 -35.17 1.11 3.95
N THR A 135 -35.29 0.13 4.84
CA THR A 135 -34.20 -0.30 5.73
C THR A 135 -33.61 -1.67 5.36
N HIS A 136 -34.28 -2.44 4.50
CA HIS A 136 -33.95 -3.83 4.22
C HIS A 136 -32.70 -3.98 3.35
N LEU A 137 -32.55 -3.12 2.33
CA LEU A 137 -31.44 -3.19 1.37
C LEU A 137 -30.09 -3.05 2.08
N PHE A 138 -29.90 -1.99 2.86
CA PHE A 138 -28.63 -1.73 3.57
C PHE A 138 -28.28 -2.85 4.55
N VAL A 139 -29.25 -3.35 5.32
CA VAL A 139 -29.00 -4.45 6.27
C VAL A 139 -28.59 -5.74 5.55
N SER A 140 -29.15 -6.00 4.35
CA SER A 140 -28.83 -7.19 3.57
C SER A 140 -27.47 -7.13 2.88
N THR A 141 -27.01 -5.95 2.44
CA THR A 141 -25.73 -5.79 1.72
C THR A 141 -24.54 -5.59 2.64
N ARG A 142 -24.76 -5.10 3.88
CA ARG A 142 -23.70 -4.78 4.84
C ARG A 142 -22.71 -5.91 5.15
N PRO A 143 -23.10 -7.19 5.26
CA PRO A 143 -22.12 -8.27 5.47
C PRO A 143 -21.10 -8.41 4.33
N LEU A 144 -21.44 -7.96 3.11
CA LEU A 144 -20.54 -7.97 1.95
C LEU A 144 -19.58 -6.77 1.94
N GLU A 145 -19.82 -5.74 2.76
CA GLU A 145 -19.02 -4.50 2.78
C GLU A 145 -17.55 -4.80 3.05
N ALA A 146 -17.26 -5.56 4.10
CA ALA A 146 -15.88 -5.89 4.44
C ALA A 146 -15.18 -6.72 3.35
N LEU A 147 -15.91 -7.63 2.69
CA LEU A 147 -15.38 -8.40 1.55
C LEU A 147 -15.13 -7.51 0.34
N CYS A 148 -15.90 -6.46 0.15
CA CYS A 148 -15.75 -5.54 -0.98
C CYS A 148 -14.78 -4.38 -0.70
N ARG A 149 -14.31 -4.24 0.54
CA ARG A 149 -13.41 -3.17 1.01
C ARG A 149 -11.99 -3.65 1.27
N ASP A 150 -11.83 -4.76 1.98
CA ASP A 150 -10.58 -5.13 2.66
C ASP A 150 -9.66 -6.20 2.01
N PRO A 151 -10.09 -7.05 1.04
CA PRO A 151 -9.23 -8.13 0.54
C PRO A 151 -7.90 -7.68 -0.06
N TRP A 152 -7.89 -6.57 -0.80
CA TRP A 152 -6.67 -6.04 -1.43
C TRP A 152 -5.64 -5.59 -0.42
N TRP A 153 -6.09 -5.02 0.70
CA TRP A 153 -5.22 -4.64 1.80
C TRP A 153 -4.62 -5.87 2.48
N ILE A 154 -5.46 -6.88 2.78
CA ILE A 154 -5.00 -8.15 3.37
C ILE A 154 -3.97 -8.82 2.46
N PHE A 155 -4.26 -8.89 1.16
CA PHE A 155 -3.32 -9.43 0.18
C PHE A 155 -2.01 -8.65 0.15
N THR A 156 -2.06 -7.31 0.14
CA THR A 156 -0.87 -6.47 0.12
C THR A 156 0.00 -6.67 1.36
N ALA A 157 -0.62 -6.70 2.55
CA ALA A 157 0.08 -6.97 3.79
C ALA A 157 0.73 -8.35 3.78
N VAL A 158 -0.03 -9.41 3.46
CA VAL A 158 0.48 -10.78 3.39
C VAL A 158 1.59 -10.92 2.35
N ASN A 159 1.43 -10.33 1.16
CA ASN A 159 2.45 -10.36 0.12
C ASN A 159 3.74 -9.65 0.57
N LEU A 160 3.62 -8.54 1.31
CA LEU A 160 4.78 -7.85 1.86
C LEU A 160 5.51 -8.72 2.90
N PHE A 161 4.78 -9.31 3.86
CA PHE A 161 5.37 -10.24 4.84
C PHE A 161 6.01 -11.45 4.17
N TRP A 162 5.37 -12.01 3.14
CA TRP A 162 5.90 -13.11 2.36
C TRP A 162 7.22 -12.74 1.69
N ASN A 163 7.27 -11.60 0.98
CA ASN A 163 8.49 -11.16 0.31
C ASN A 163 9.62 -10.89 1.32
N ILE A 164 9.32 -10.29 2.47
CA ILE A 164 10.31 -10.08 3.54
C ILE A 164 10.91 -11.40 4.03
N LYS A 165 10.05 -12.39 4.31
CA LYS A 165 10.49 -13.68 4.85
C LYS A 165 11.28 -14.49 3.82
N PHE A 166 10.80 -14.58 2.59
CA PHE A 166 11.34 -15.50 1.58
C PHE A 166 12.37 -14.88 0.64
N ARG A 167 12.26 -13.59 0.28
CA ARG A 167 13.24 -12.95 -0.62
C ARG A 167 14.42 -12.34 0.11
N TYR A 168 14.20 -11.85 1.33
CA TYR A 168 15.23 -11.14 2.08
C TYR A 168 15.79 -11.93 3.27
N GLU A 169 15.24 -13.12 3.58
CA GLU A 169 15.72 -14.02 4.64
C GLU A 169 16.06 -13.31 5.97
N PHE A 170 15.27 -12.30 6.33
CA PHE A 170 15.48 -11.54 7.56
C PHE A 170 14.50 -11.98 8.65
N LYS A 171 15.00 -12.04 9.88
CA LYS A 171 14.13 -12.19 11.07
C LYS A 171 13.49 -10.84 11.39
N LEU A 172 12.19 -10.82 11.74
CA LEU A 172 11.46 -9.58 12.06
C LEU A 172 12.16 -8.70 13.11
N MET A 173 12.79 -9.31 14.13
CA MET A 173 13.51 -8.57 15.16
C MET A 173 14.80 -7.90 14.65
N GLU A 174 15.46 -8.51 13.67
CA GLU A 174 16.64 -7.95 13.01
C GLU A 174 16.24 -6.75 12.15
N ILE A 175 15.11 -6.86 11.44
CA ILE A 175 14.53 -5.76 10.66
C ILE A 175 14.22 -4.56 11.53
N ILE A 176 13.58 -4.77 12.69
CA ILE A 176 13.22 -3.68 13.61
C ILE A 176 14.47 -2.97 14.14
N ARG A 177 15.54 -3.72 14.42
CA ARG A 177 16.82 -3.14 14.90
C ARG A 177 17.52 -2.31 13.82
N ILE A 178 17.51 -2.77 12.57
CA ILE A 178 18.19 -2.09 11.46
C ILE A 178 17.37 -0.88 10.98
N CYS A 179 16.05 -1.03 10.87
CA CYS A 179 15.13 -0.03 10.33
C CYS A 179 13.87 0.06 11.20
N PRO A 180 13.90 0.80 12.32
CA PRO A 180 12.78 0.87 13.26
C PRO A 180 11.50 1.43 12.63
N ARG A 181 11.63 2.37 11.68
CA ARG A 181 10.49 2.93 10.92
C ARG A 181 9.75 1.86 10.10
N PHE A 182 10.49 0.96 9.47
CA PHE A 182 9.91 -0.17 8.73
C PHE A 182 9.24 -1.18 9.67
N GLY A 183 9.80 -1.39 10.86
CA GLY A 183 9.16 -2.16 11.93
C GLY A 183 7.81 -1.60 12.35
N LEU A 184 7.72 -0.27 12.55
CA LEU A 184 6.48 0.42 12.90
C LEU A 184 5.41 0.27 11.81
N MET A 185 5.81 0.34 10.54
CA MET A 185 4.94 0.09 9.40
C MET A 185 4.34 -1.33 9.43
N LEU A 186 5.16 -2.36 9.65
CA LEU A 186 4.67 -3.75 9.74
C LEU A 186 3.74 -3.95 10.94
N LEU A 187 4.07 -3.35 12.09
CA LEU A 187 3.22 -3.40 13.28
C LEU A 187 1.85 -2.75 13.01
N SER A 188 1.84 -1.59 12.33
CA SER A 188 0.62 -0.91 11.91
C SER A 188 -0.22 -1.78 10.97
N MET A 189 0.39 -2.48 10.01
CA MET A 189 -0.31 -3.43 9.16
C MET A 189 -0.97 -4.55 9.97
N VAL A 190 -0.28 -5.13 10.96
CA VAL A 190 -0.87 -6.17 11.83
C VAL A 190 -2.06 -5.63 12.62
N PHE A 191 -1.93 -4.44 13.23
CA PHE A 191 -3.05 -3.82 13.95
C PHE A 191 -4.24 -3.57 13.03
N SER A 192 -4.01 -3.08 11.82
CA SER A 192 -5.11 -2.87 10.86
C SER A 192 -5.86 -4.17 10.54
N ILE A 193 -5.18 -5.30 10.39
CA ILE A 193 -5.80 -6.62 10.13
C ILE A 193 -6.60 -7.10 11.34
N ILE A 194 -6.08 -6.88 12.55
CA ILE A 194 -6.81 -7.21 13.79
C ILE A 194 -8.13 -6.42 13.83
N PHE A 195 -8.08 -5.11 13.59
CA PHE A 195 -9.29 -4.29 13.58
C PHE A 195 -10.27 -4.65 12.45
N ILE A 196 -9.79 -5.01 11.26
CA ILE A 196 -10.65 -5.55 10.18
C ILE A 196 -11.34 -6.84 10.64
N THR A 197 -10.61 -7.73 11.33
CA THR A 197 -11.18 -8.99 11.82
C THR A 197 -12.28 -8.72 12.85
N VAL A 198 -12.03 -7.83 13.81
CA VAL A 198 -13.04 -7.44 14.81
C VAL A 198 -14.24 -6.75 14.14
N ASP A 199 -14.00 -5.89 13.15
CA ASP A 199 -15.05 -5.24 12.36
C ASP A 199 -15.98 -6.27 11.69
N ILE A 200 -15.42 -7.26 10.99
CA ILE A 200 -16.18 -8.36 10.37
C ILE A 200 -16.96 -9.15 11.43
N LEU A 201 -16.34 -9.47 12.56
CA LEU A 201 -16.99 -10.23 13.64
C LEU A 201 -18.14 -9.47 14.29
N SER A 202 -18.09 -8.13 14.30
CA SER A 202 -19.17 -7.28 14.81
C SER A 202 -20.30 -7.01 13.82
N VAL A 203 -20.05 -7.13 12.51
CA VAL A 203 -21.10 -7.04 11.47
C VAL A 203 -21.81 -8.39 11.30
N THR A 204 -21.13 -9.50 11.58
CA THR A 204 -21.73 -10.83 11.62
C THR A 204 -22.47 -11.04 12.96
N PRO A 205 -23.56 -11.85 12.99
CA PRO A 205 -24.38 -12.05 14.20
C PRO A 205 -23.64 -12.75 15.35
N VAL A 206 -22.35 -13.04 15.20
CA VAL A 206 -21.48 -13.73 16.15
C VAL A 206 -21.16 -12.85 17.36
N LEU A 207 -20.98 -11.54 17.17
CA LEU A 207 -20.81 -10.58 18.26
C LEU A 207 -22.00 -9.62 18.30
N ARG A 208 -22.76 -9.61 19.40
CA ARG A 208 -23.85 -8.65 19.64
C ARG A 208 -23.33 -7.27 20.05
N ILE A 209 -22.32 -6.76 19.34
CA ILE A 209 -21.84 -5.39 19.49
C ILE A 209 -22.79 -4.55 18.64
N GLY A 210 -23.41 -3.52 19.25
CA GLY A 210 -24.49 -2.77 18.62
C GLY A 210 -24.14 -2.16 17.25
N TYR A 211 -25.15 -1.58 16.58
CA TYR A 211 -25.08 -1.06 15.20
C TYR A 211 -23.91 -0.08 14.90
N ILE A 212 -23.35 0.55 15.94
CA ILE A 212 -22.24 1.49 15.87
C ILE A 212 -20.94 0.75 16.09
N ASN A 213 -20.13 0.73 15.04
CA ASN A 213 -18.87 0.01 15.02
C ASN A 213 -17.69 0.99 14.89
N PRO A 214 -16.85 1.15 15.93
CA PRO A 214 -15.67 2.00 15.84
C PRO A 214 -14.48 1.31 15.17
N PHE A 215 -14.50 -0.03 15.00
CA PHE A 215 -13.33 -0.80 14.60
C PHE A 215 -12.88 -0.55 13.16
N TRP A 216 -13.82 -0.35 12.21
CA TRP A 216 -13.45 0.04 10.85
C TRP A 216 -12.71 1.38 10.80
N LYS A 217 -13.04 2.33 11.69
CA LYS A 217 -12.35 3.63 11.77
C LYS A 217 -10.91 3.45 12.22
N PHE A 218 -10.68 2.60 13.22
CA PHE A 218 -9.32 2.24 13.65
C PHE A 218 -8.56 1.52 12.54
N ALA A 219 -9.18 0.53 11.87
CA ALA A 219 -8.57 -0.13 10.73
C ALA A 219 -8.15 0.88 9.65
N PHE A 220 -9.01 1.84 9.35
CA PHE A 220 -8.74 2.91 8.39
C PHE A 220 -7.57 3.81 8.83
N ILE A 221 -7.53 4.24 10.10
CA ILE A 221 -6.40 5.03 10.63
C ILE A 221 -5.08 4.28 10.46
N PHE A 222 -5.00 3.00 10.85
CA PHE A 222 -3.76 2.22 10.73
C PHE A 222 -3.37 1.93 9.27
N LYS A 223 -4.33 1.78 8.37
CA LYS A 223 -4.07 1.69 6.92
C LYS A 223 -3.40 2.95 6.40
N CYS A 224 -4.03 4.11 6.61
CA CYS A 224 -3.50 5.39 6.19
C CYS A 224 -2.15 5.71 6.85
N PHE A 225 -1.98 5.34 8.12
CA PHE A 225 -0.72 5.52 8.85
C PHE A 225 0.42 4.70 8.23
N THR A 226 0.13 3.47 7.84
CA THR A 226 1.07 2.65 7.09
C THR A 226 1.44 3.33 5.78
N ASP A 227 0.46 3.94 5.12
CA ASP A 227 0.70 4.56 3.83
C ASP A 227 1.63 5.77 3.90
N MET A 228 1.48 6.56 4.95
CA MET A 228 2.37 7.66 5.31
C MET A 228 3.79 7.15 5.60
N ILE A 229 3.97 6.13 6.46
CA ILE A 229 5.31 5.62 6.81
C ILE A 229 6.04 5.05 5.59
N VAL A 230 5.31 4.39 4.67
CA VAL A 230 5.90 3.85 3.44
C VAL A 230 6.50 4.95 2.56
N LEU A 231 5.88 6.13 2.49
CA LEU A 231 6.36 7.24 1.65
C LEU A 231 7.71 7.79 2.10
N ASP A 232 7.93 7.88 3.40
CA ASP A 232 9.07 8.60 3.95
C ASP A 232 10.40 7.85 3.72
N ASP A 233 10.38 6.51 3.83
CA ASP A 233 11.62 5.73 3.94
C ASP A 233 11.60 4.33 3.34
N PHE A 234 10.53 3.86 2.70
CA PHE A 234 10.46 2.45 2.28
C PHE A 234 11.60 2.03 1.36
N LYS A 235 11.89 2.84 0.33
CA LYS A 235 13.00 2.56 -0.60
C LYS A 235 14.35 2.63 0.11
N THR A 236 14.58 3.67 0.91
CA THR A 236 15.82 3.83 1.68
C THR A 236 16.03 2.68 2.67
N ALA A 237 14.98 2.22 3.34
CA ALA A 237 15.01 1.12 4.29
C ALA A 237 15.28 -0.21 3.59
N LEU A 238 14.63 -0.46 2.45
CA LEU A 238 14.86 -1.66 1.65
C LEU A 238 16.28 -1.68 1.05
N ASP A 239 16.79 -0.54 0.59
CA ASP A 239 18.17 -0.41 0.14
C ASP A 239 19.17 -0.64 1.28
N ARG A 240 18.87 -0.15 2.50
CA ARG A 240 19.69 -0.42 3.70
C ARG A 240 19.70 -1.90 4.07
N LEU A 241 18.53 -2.54 4.05
CA LEU A 241 18.40 -3.98 4.29
C LEU A 241 19.14 -4.80 3.22
N SER A 242 19.01 -4.44 1.95
CA SER A 242 19.72 -5.09 0.85
C SER A 242 21.24 -4.97 0.99
N ARG A 243 21.76 -3.77 1.31
CA ARG A 243 23.19 -3.55 1.55
C ARG A 243 23.70 -4.40 2.72
N HIS A 244 22.96 -4.45 3.82
CA HIS A 244 23.33 -5.25 4.98
C HIS A 244 23.41 -6.75 4.66
N LYS A 245 22.47 -7.30 3.86
CA LYS A 245 22.58 -8.68 3.37
C LYS A 245 23.81 -8.89 2.47
N MET A 246 24.09 -7.95 1.56
CA MET A 246 25.26 -8.08 0.69
C MET A 246 26.57 -8.09 1.50
N GLU A 247 26.67 -7.23 2.51
CA GLU A 247 27.82 -7.21 3.45
C GLU A 247 27.95 -8.50 4.25
N GLN A 248 26.83 -9.12 4.65
CA GLN A 248 26.82 -10.38 5.38
C GLN A 248 27.19 -11.59 4.50
N ASN A 249 26.75 -11.59 3.24
CA ASN A 249 26.97 -12.70 2.30
C ASN A 249 28.32 -12.63 1.56
N TYR A 250 28.93 -11.45 1.45
CA TYR A 250 30.28 -11.25 0.91
C TYR A 250 31.20 -10.68 1.99
N PRO A 251 31.74 -11.50 2.91
CA PRO A 251 32.90 -11.08 3.67
C PRO A 251 34.04 -10.85 2.68
N LEU A 252 34.36 -9.58 2.40
CA LEU A 252 35.51 -9.20 1.57
C LEU A 252 36.75 -9.93 2.11
N PRO A 253 37.48 -10.72 1.29
CA PRO A 253 38.79 -11.21 1.66
C PRO A 253 39.77 -10.06 1.43
N PHE A 254 39.76 -9.04 2.29
CA PHE A 254 40.81 -8.04 2.29
C PHE A 254 41.76 -8.30 3.44
N SER A 255 42.57 -9.36 3.27
CA SER A 255 43.92 -9.39 3.81
C SER A 255 44.62 -8.12 3.33
N ARG A 256 44.83 -7.13 4.21
CA ARG A 256 45.80 -6.05 3.98
C ARG A 256 47.21 -6.61 4.16
N PRO A 257 48.08 -6.69 3.13
CA PRO A 257 49.50 -6.59 3.38
C PRO A 257 49.82 -5.12 3.63
N SER A 258 50.48 -4.86 4.75
CA SER A 258 51.15 -3.60 5.02
C SER A 258 52.24 -3.40 3.97
N SER A 259 52.09 -2.40 3.10
CA SER A 259 53.23 -1.83 2.37
C SER A 259 52.99 -0.35 2.13
N ARG A 260 53.75 0.44 2.91
CA ARG A 260 54.06 1.85 2.63
C ARG A 260 54.49 2.00 1.18
N GLN A 261 53.73 2.76 0.39
CA GLN A 261 54.30 3.48 -0.74
C GLN A 261 53.67 4.87 -0.77
N ARG A 262 54.55 5.86 -0.76
CA ARG A 262 54.29 7.30 -0.70
C ARG A 262 54.30 7.78 -2.15
N ASP A 263 53.26 8.44 -2.63
CA ASP A 263 53.40 9.57 -3.56
C ASP A 263 52.09 10.38 -3.70
N PRO A 264 52.18 11.70 -3.96
CA PRO A 264 51.08 12.64 -3.96
C PRO A 264 50.48 12.87 -5.35
N ASP A 265 49.21 13.32 -5.36
CA ASP A 265 48.52 14.14 -6.39
C ASP A 265 47.10 13.64 -6.67
N LEU A 266 46.20 13.98 -5.74
CA LEU A 266 44.76 13.83 -5.88
C LEU A 266 44.11 15.21 -5.94
N HIS A 267 44.38 15.97 -7.00
CA HIS A 267 43.71 17.26 -7.21
C HIS A 267 43.23 17.54 -8.64
N GLU A 268 43.25 16.55 -9.55
CA GLU A 268 42.96 16.80 -10.97
C GLU A 268 41.96 15.84 -11.65
N ILE A 269 41.09 15.13 -10.90
CA ILE A 269 40.06 14.24 -11.49
C ILE A 269 38.61 14.70 -11.19
N CYS A 270 38.41 15.75 -10.38
CA CYS A 270 37.07 16.21 -9.98
C CYS A 270 36.41 17.27 -10.89
N ARG A 271 36.86 17.45 -12.16
CA ARG A 271 36.34 18.57 -12.98
C ARG A 271 35.84 18.26 -14.40
N TYR A 272 35.66 17.00 -14.80
CA TYR A 272 35.02 16.69 -16.08
C TYR A 272 34.11 15.47 -15.99
N GLY A 273 32.79 15.68 -16.18
CA GLY A 273 31.87 14.56 -16.43
C GLY A 273 30.51 14.58 -15.71
N THR A 274 29.92 15.74 -15.42
CA THR A 274 28.47 15.83 -15.15
C THR A 274 27.75 16.07 -16.48
N SER A 275 27.18 15.03 -17.10
CA SER A 275 26.11 15.14 -18.11
C SER A 275 25.48 13.76 -18.38
N ASP A 276 24.19 13.64 -18.07
CA ASP A 276 23.16 12.76 -18.64
C ASP A 276 23.55 11.37 -19.16
N VAL A 277 23.28 10.33 -18.36
CA VAL A 277 23.07 8.96 -18.86
C VAL A 277 21.57 8.68 -18.83
N THR A 278 20.95 8.91 -19.99
CA THR A 278 19.55 8.65 -20.29
C THR A 278 19.25 7.15 -20.28
N ILE A 279 18.06 6.82 -19.77
CA ILE A 279 17.44 5.49 -19.78
C ILE A 279 17.13 5.10 -21.24
N GLU A 280 18.09 4.55 -21.97
CA GLU A 280 17.86 3.83 -23.23
C GLU A 280 18.74 2.57 -23.40
N HIS A 281 19.70 2.33 -22.49
CA HIS A 281 20.62 1.18 -22.61
C HIS A 281 20.23 -0.09 -21.84
N MET A 282 19.05 -0.10 -21.20
CA MET A 282 18.54 -1.26 -20.45
C MET A 282 17.42 -2.05 -21.17
N GLU A 283 16.97 -1.61 -22.36
CA GLU A 283 15.87 -2.27 -23.08
C GLU A 283 16.35 -3.21 -24.22
N ARG A 284 17.65 -3.40 -24.42
CA ARG A 284 18.20 -4.27 -25.50
C ARG A 284 18.76 -5.63 -25.02
N VAL A 285 18.37 -6.11 -23.84
CA VAL A 285 18.86 -7.40 -23.31
C VAL A 285 17.78 -8.48 -23.19
N ASP A 286 16.56 -8.23 -23.66
CA ASP A 286 15.50 -9.25 -23.74
C ASP A 286 15.27 -9.71 -25.20
N ASN A 287 16.11 -10.62 -25.68
CA ASN A 287 15.79 -11.49 -26.82
C ASN A 287 16.47 -12.86 -26.62
N PRO A 288 15.73 -13.95 -26.32
CA PRO A 288 16.32 -15.26 -26.19
C PRO A 288 16.27 -15.98 -27.55
N VAL A 289 17.36 -15.95 -28.31
CA VAL A 289 17.64 -16.97 -29.33
C VAL A 289 19.07 -17.44 -29.13
N ILE A 290 19.19 -18.56 -28.41
CA ILE A 290 20.42 -19.34 -28.28
C ILE A 290 20.82 -19.79 -29.69
N ARG A 291 21.94 -19.27 -30.21
CA ARG A 291 22.62 -19.85 -31.37
C ARG A 291 23.98 -20.36 -30.90
N ALA A 292 24.13 -21.69 -30.89
CA ALA A 292 25.39 -22.35 -30.54
C ALA A 292 26.52 -21.93 -31.50
N PRO A 293 27.78 -21.85 -31.05
CA PRO A 293 28.90 -21.60 -31.94
C PRO A 293 29.11 -22.81 -32.87
N PRO A 294 29.41 -22.61 -34.17
CA PRO A 294 29.72 -23.72 -35.05
C PRO A 294 31.04 -24.37 -34.63
N ARG A 295 31.00 -25.69 -34.43
CA ARG A 295 32.18 -26.55 -34.35
C ARG A 295 32.90 -26.51 -35.70
N THR A 296 34.13 -26.00 -35.72
CA THR A 296 35.05 -26.23 -36.84
C THR A 296 35.53 -27.67 -36.77
N VAL A 297 34.97 -28.51 -37.62
CA VAL A 297 35.43 -29.88 -37.86
C VAL A 297 36.60 -29.80 -38.85
N SER A 298 37.74 -30.33 -38.42
CA SER A 298 38.87 -30.67 -39.28
C SER A 298 38.44 -31.68 -40.35
N SER A 299 38.79 -31.43 -41.61
CA SER A 299 38.84 -32.48 -42.63
C SER A 299 40.00 -32.19 -43.57
N ASP A 300 41.10 -32.92 -43.34
CA ASP A 300 42.05 -33.27 -44.37
C ASP A 300 41.38 -34.19 -45.40
N ALA A 301 41.53 -33.89 -46.69
CA ALA A 301 41.68 -34.83 -47.81
C ALA A 301 41.74 -34.03 -49.13
N GLY A 302 42.90 -34.05 -49.79
CA GLY A 302 43.12 -33.36 -51.06
C GLY A 302 42.58 -34.08 -52.30
N VAL A 303 42.82 -33.47 -53.47
CA VAL A 303 43.33 -34.09 -54.71
C VAL A 303 43.26 -33.08 -55.88
N LEU A 304 44.42 -32.90 -56.51
CA LEU A 304 44.75 -32.55 -57.92
C LEU A 304 43.85 -31.65 -58.79
N GLY A 305 44.49 -30.73 -59.54
CA GLY A 305 44.00 -30.28 -60.85
C GLY A 305 44.70 -29.05 -61.42
N ARG A 306 45.54 -29.24 -62.45
CA ARG A 306 46.47 -28.30 -63.11
C ARG A 306 45.79 -27.38 -64.16
N MET A 307 46.58 -26.42 -64.68
CA MET A 307 46.52 -25.67 -65.97
C MET A 307 45.80 -24.30 -65.92
N TYR A 308 46.32 -23.17 -66.43
CA TYR A 308 47.49 -22.80 -67.24
C TYR A 308 48.12 -21.52 -66.68
#